data_AF-A0A1W9LPK5-F1
#
_entry.id   AF-A0A1W9LPK5-F1
#
_cell.length_a   1.000
_cell.length_b   1.000
_cell.length_c   1.000
_cell.angle_alpha   90.00
_cell.angle_beta   90.00
_cell.angle_gamma   90.00
#
_symmetry.space_group_name_H-M   'P 1'
#
loop_
_entity.id
_entity.type
_entity.pdbx_description
1 polymer ?
#
loop_
_entity_poly.entity_id
_entity_poly.type
_entity_poly.pdbx_seq_one_letter_code
_entity_poly.pdbx_strand_id
1 'polypeptide(L)'
;MAENNSTPLPPPPRMTADMVLASLLRVCASLFATPAPQESAAIIVNRVSELVRVDRAVLVPLAEKRAILAVTGGGAAAQDSSFADAVEAVRDKYG
;
A
#
# COMPACT_ATOMS: atom_id res chain seq x y z
N MET A 1 -41.55 -23.44 -4.68
CA MET A 1 -40.92 -22.47 -5.59
C MET A 1 -40.39 -21.35 -4.72
N ALA A 2 -39.08 -21.20 -4.61
CA ALA A 2 -38.45 -20.16 -3.79
C ALA A 2 -37.89 -19.08 -4.72
N GLU A 3 -38.41 -17.86 -4.60
CA GLU A 3 -37.99 -16.70 -5.39
C GLU A 3 -36.64 -16.21 -4.86
N ASN A 4 -35.61 -16.33 -5.71
CA ASN A 4 -34.26 -15.89 -5.42
C ASN A 4 -34.19 -14.35 -5.54
N ASN A 5 -34.48 -13.66 -4.44
CA ASN A 5 -34.49 -12.19 -4.36
C ASN A 5 -33.07 -11.63 -4.17
N SER A 6 -32.19 -11.84 -5.15
CA SER A 6 -30.85 -11.27 -5.18
C SER A 6 -30.91 -9.83 -5.71
N THR A 7 -31.14 -8.85 -4.83
CA THR A 7 -30.97 -7.44 -5.18
C THR A 7 -29.51 -7.19 -5.61
N PRO A 8 -29.25 -6.65 -6.81
CA PRO A 8 -27.90 -6.38 -7.26
C PRO A 8 -27.26 -5.32 -6.35
N LEU A 9 -26.07 -5.63 -5.85
CA LEU A 9 -25.27 -4.67 -5.06
C LEU A 9 -24.99 -3.42 -5.90
N PRO A 10 -25.06 -2.22 -5.32
CA PRO A 10 -24.73 -1.01 -6.04
C PRO A 10 -23.29 -1.08 -6.57
N PRO A 11 -23.04 -0.59 -7.81
CA PRO A 11 -21.70 -0.57 -8.35
C PRO A 11 -20.79 0.23 -7.41
N PRO A 12 -19.52 -0.21 -7.23
CA PRO A 12 -18.61 0.50 -6.35
C PRO A 12 -18.49 1.97 -6.80
N PRO A 13 -18.47 2.92 -5.87
CA PRO A 13 -18.36 4.33 -6.21
C PRO A 13 -17.10 4.54 -7.05
N ARG A 14 -17.27 5.15 -8.22
CA ARG A 14 -16.14 5.56 -9.07
C ARG A 14 -15.45 6.73 -8.38
N MET A 15 -14.14 6.62 -8.16
CA MET A 15 -13.35 7.72 -7.64
C MET A 15 -13.41 8.91 -8.62
N THR A 16 -13.87 10.06 -8.14
CA THR A 16 -13.79 11.32 -8.89
C THR A 16 -12.39 11.93 -8.73
N ALA A 17 -12.03 12.85 -9.62
CA ALA A 17 -10.76 13.59 -9.52
C ALA A 17 -10.60 14.27 -8.14
N ASP A 18 -11.68 14.85 -7.60
CA ASP A 18 -11.69 15.47 -6.28
C ASP A 18 -11.43 14.47 -5.15
N MET A 19 -11.97 13.25 -5.25
CA MET A 19 -11.71 12.18 -4.28
C MET A 19 -10.26 11.71 -4.32
N VAL A 20 -9.65 11.65 -5.51
CA VAL A 20 -8.23 11.32 -5.69
C VAL A 20 -7.36 12.43 -5.10
N LEU A 21 -7.66 13.70 -5.38
CA LEU A 21 -6.93 14.83 -4.84
C LEU A 21 -7.04 14.91 -3.31
N ALA A 22 -8.26 14.78 -2.77
CA ALA A 22 -8.47 14.74 -1.32
C ALA A 22 -7.74 13.56 -0.66
N SER A 23 -7.71 12.40 -1.32
CA SER A 23 -6.94 11.24 -0.88
C SER A 23 -5.43 11.55 -0.84
N LEU A 24 -4.89 12.16 -1.90
CA LEU A 24 -3.49 12.54 -1.97
C LEU A 24 -3.12 13.56 -0.89
N LEU A 25 -3.92 14.60 -0.71
CA LEU A 25 -3.69 15.62 0.31
C LEU A 25 -3.65 15.03 1.72
N ARG A 26 -4.56 14.10 2.04
CA ARG A 26 -4.54 13.40 3.35
C ARG A 26 -3.26 12.60 3.55
N VAL A 27 -2.81 11.89 2.53
CA VAL A 27 -1.55 11.12 2.60
C VAL A 27 -0.38 12.04 2.83
N CYS A 28 -0.26 13.13 2.05
CA CYS A 28 0.80 14.11 2.22
C CYS A 28 0.78 14.70 3.65
N ALA A 29 -0.39 15.10 4.15
CA ALA A 29 -0.53 15.63 5.50
C ALA A 29 -0.08 14.62 6.57
N SER A 30 -0.47 13.34 6.44
CA SER A 30 -0.02 12.28 7.34
C SER A 30 1.50 12.09 7.29
N LEU A 31 2.09 12.11 6.09
CA LEU A 31 3.55 11.97 5.93
C LEU A 31 4.33 13.15 6.53
N PHE A 32 3.83 14.38 6.39
CA PHE A 32 4.46 15.55 7.01
C PHE A 32 4.32 15.59 8.54
N ALA A 33 3.28 14.97 9.08
CA ALA A 33 3.08 14.86 10.53
C ALA A 33 3.91 13.74 11.18
N THR A 34 4.48 12.84 10.38
CA THR A 34 5.21 11.66 10.86
C THR A 34 6.72 11.88 10.81
N PRO A 35 7.41 11.94 11.96
CA PRO A 35 8.85 12.21 12.01
C PRO A 35 9.73 10.98 11.71
N ALA A 36 9.18 9.76 11.83
CA ALA A 36 9.93 8.52 11.67
C ALA A 36 9.83 7.97 10.24
N PRO A 37 10.95 7.75 9.52
CA PRO A 37 10.94 7.23 8.14
C PRO A 37 10.18 5.89 7.98
N GLN A 38 10.20 5.03 8.99
CA GLN A 38 9.53 3.73 8.99
C GLN A 38 8.00 3.88 9.06
N GLU A 39 7.51 4.81 9.88
CA GLU A 39 6.08 5.10 9.97
C GLU A 39 5.57 5.72 8.67
N SER A 40 6.36 6.62 8.06
CA SER A 40 6.06 7.19 6.75
C SER A 40 5.99 6.13 5.65
N ALA A 41 6.91 5.16 5.67
CA ALA A 41 6.88 4.03 4.73
C ALA A 41 5.60 3.18 4.89
N ALA A 42 5.15 2.93 6.13
CA ALA A 42 3.93 2.19 6.40
C ALA A 42 2.67 2.93 5.90
N ILE A 43 2.60 4.25 6.10
CA ILE A 43 1.52 5.10 5.59
C ILE A 43 1.42 5.00 4.06
N ILE A 44 2.55 5.10 3.37
CA ILE A 44 2.60 5.01 1.90
C ILE A 44 2.09 3.64 1.43
N VAL A 45 2.65 2.57 1.96
CA VAL A 45 2.34 1.20 1.53
C VAL A 45 0.86 0.84 1.77
N ASN A 46 0.34 1.18 2.95
CA ASN A 46 -1.07 0.93 3.27
C ASN A 46 -1.97 1.71 2.30
N ARG A 47 -1.68 2.98 2.03
CA ARG A 47 -2.51 3.75 1.10
C ARG A 47 -2.44 3.24 -0.33
N VAL A 48 -1.25 2.89 -0.82
CA VAL A 48 -1.09 2.31 -2.16
C VAL A 48 -1.90 1.03 -2.27
N SER A 49 -1.89 0.18 -1.24
CA SER A 49 -2.67 -1.06 -1.24
C SER A 49 -4.18 -0.81 -1.33
N GLU A 50 -4.70 0.21 -0.64
CA GLU A 50 -6.11 0.61 -0.72
C GLU A 50 -6.48 1.18 -2.10
N LEU A 51 -5.61 2.00 -2.69
CA LEU A 51 -5.85 2.65 -3.98
C LEU A 51 -5.84 1.66 -5.14
N VAL A 52 -4.85 0.75 -5.15
CA VAL A 52 -4.66 -0.24 -6.23
C VAL A 52 -5.46 -1.52 -5.95
N ARG A 53 -6.06 -1.66 -4.76
CA ARG A 53 -6.82 -2.84 -4.31
C ARG A 53 -6.01 -4.13 -4.42
N VAL A 54 -4.80 -4.10 -3.86
CA VAL A 54 -3.92 -5.26 -3.77
C VAL A 54 -3.91 -5.79 -2.34
N ASP A 55 -3.88 -7.11 -2.19
CA ASP A 55 -3.88 -7.76 -0.87
C ASP A 55 -2.63 -7.43 -0.04
N ARG A 56 -1.49 -7.20 -0.72
CA ARG A 56 -0.22 -6.88 -0.08
C ARG A 56 0.64 -5.99 -0.99
N ALA A 57 1.19 -4.93 -0.42
CA ALA A 57 2.18 -4.05 -1.04
C ALA A 57 3.45 -3.99 -0.17
N VAL A 58 4.59 -3.78 -0.82
CA VAL A 58 5.91 -3.75 -0.19
C VAL A 58 6.68 -2.54 -0.70
N LEU A 59 7.29 -1.77 0.20
CA LEU A 59 8.19 -0.67 -0.14
C LEU A 59 9.64 -1.09 0.09
N VAL A 60 10.42 -0.98 -0.98
CA VAL A 60 11.81 -1.47 -1.04
C VAL A 60 12.73 -0.30 -1.42
N PRO A 61 13.80 -0.03 -0.66
CA PRO A 61 14.86 0.86 -1.07
C PRO A 61 15.75 0.15 -2.10
N LEU A 62 16.06 0.84 -3.19
CA LEU A 62 16.89 0.31 -4.28
C LEU A 62 18.39 0.36 -3.94
N ALA A 63 18.84 1.43 -3.26
CA ALA A 63 20.25 1.65 -2.95
C ALA A 63 20.76 0.90 -1.69
N GLU A 64 19.86 0.52 -0.77
CA GLU A 64 20.24 -0.11 0.50
C GLU A 64 19.95 -1.62 0.49
N LYS A 65 20.99 -2.43 0.65
CA LYS A 65 20.97 -3.87 0.32
C LYS A 65 20.09 -4.77 1.20
N ARG A 66 19.49 -4.33 2.32
CA ARG A 66 18.97 -5.29 3.31
C ARG A 66 17.66 -5.00 4.02
N ALA A 67 17.07 -3.81 3.94
CA ALA A 67 15.82 -3.53 4.65
C ALA A 67 14.64 -3.39 3.70
N ILE A 68 13.58 -4.18 3.91
CA ILE A 68 12.23 -3.79 3.48
C ILE A 68 11.82 -2.62 4.37
N LEU A 69 11.39 -1.50 3.77
CA LEU A 69 11.00 -0.32 4.56
C LEU A 69 9.63 -0.51 5.20
N ALA A 70 8.67 -1.08 4.47
CA ALA A 70 7.33 -1.40 4.97
C ALA A 70 6.62 -2.46 4.14
N VAL A 71 5.65 -3.14 4.75
CA VAL A 71 4.70 -4.07 4.13
C VAL A 71 3.29 -3.70 4.61
N THR A 72 2.28 -3.90 3.77
CA THR A 72 0.88 -3.63 4.13
C THR A 72 0.51 -4.34 5.43
N GLY A 73 -0.11 -3.60 6.37
CA GLY A 73 -0.51 -4.10 7.68
C GLY A 73 0.60 -4.18 8.75
N GLY A 74 1.85 -3.83 8.42
CA GLY A 74 2.99 -3.82 9.36
C GLY A 74 3.41 -2.41 9.78
N GLY A 75 3.60 -2.18 11.09
CA GLY A 75 4.00 -0.88 11.66
C GLY A 75 5.51 -0.66 11.82
N ALA A 76 6.34 -1.69 11.69
CA ALA A 76 7.79 -1.57 11.77
C ALA A 76 8.42 -2.73 10.99
N ALA A 77 9.47 -2.42 10.21
CA ALA A 77 10.36 -3.35 9.51
C ALA A 77 9.81 -4.78 9.40
N ALA A 78 9.00 -5.04 8.37
CA ALA A 78 8.47 -6.38 8.13
C ALA A 78 9.65 -7.34 7.97
N GLN A 79 9.98 -8.05 9.04
CA GLN A 79 10.90 -9.17 9.02
C GLN A 79 10.17 -10.34 8.36
N ASP A 80 9.98 -10.26 7.05
CA ASP A 80 9.34 -11.34 6.31
C ASP A 80 10.30 -11.80 5.20
N SER A 81 11.09 -12.82 5.55
CA SER A 81 11.91 -13.63 4.64
C SER A 81 11.11 -14.13 3.43
N SER A 82 9.78 -14.22 3.53
CA SER A 82 8.88 -14.60 2.43
C SER A 82 8.94 -13.68 1.21
N PHE A 83 9.44 -12.45 1.36
CA PHE A 83 9.60 -11.50 0.25
C PHE A 83 11.05 -11.28 -0.16
N ALA A 84 12.02 -11.90 0.50
CA ALA A 84 13.44 -11.64 0.29
C ALA A 84 13.86 -11.84 -1.17
N ASP A 85 13.50 -12.97 -1.77
CA ASP A 85 13.85 -13.31 -3.15
C ASP A 85 13.22 -12.34 -4.17
N ALA A 86 11.96 -11.96 -3.94
CA ALA A 86 11.27 -10.99 -4.80
C ALA A 86 11.88 -9.58 -4.68
N VAL A 87 12.28 -9.19 -3.47
CA VAL A 87 12.96 -7.93 -3.19
C VAL A 87 14.33 -7.88 -3.87
N GLU A 88 15.09 -8.98 -3.82
CA GLU A 88 16.39 -9.10 -4.49
C GLU A 88 16.23 -9.01 -6.01
N ALA A 89 15.28 -9.75 -6.59
CA ALA A 89 15.01 -9.71 -8.03
C ALA A 89 14.60 -8.31 -8.54
N VAL A 90 13.83 -7.55 -7.75
CA VAL A 90 13.48 -6.16 -8.08
C VAL A 90 14.70 -5.25 -8.01
N ARG A 91 15.57 -5.42 -7.02
CA ARG A 91 16.81 -4.62 -6.90
C ARG A 91 17.75 -4.87 -8.06
N ASP A 92 18.02 -6.12 -8.41
CA ASP A 92 18.90 -6.46 -9.53
C ASP A 92 18.43 -5.87 -10.86
N LYS A 93 17.12 -5.68 -11.02
CA LYS A 93 16.53 -5.16 -12.24
C LYS A 93 16.48 -3.61 -12.30
N TYR A 94 16.36 -2.93 -11.16
CA TYR A 94 16.00 -1.51 -11.11
C TYR A 94 16.93 -0.62 -10.27
N GLY A 95 17.84 -1.19 -9.46
CA GLY A 95 18.83 -0.46 -8.65
C GLY A 95 20.20 -0.39 -9.32
#